data_AF-A0A258B8U4-F1
#
_entry.id   AF-A0A258B8U4-F1
#
_cell.length_a   1.000
_cell.length_b   1.000
_cell.length_c   1.000
_cell.angle_alpha   90.00
_cell.angle_beta   90.00
_cell.angle_gamma   90.00
#
_symmetry.space_group_name_H-M   'P 1'
#
loop_
_entity.id
_entity.type
_entity.pdbx_description
1 polymer ?
#
loop_
_entity_poly.entity_id
_entity_poly.type
_entity_poly.pdbx_seq_one_letter_code
_entity_poly.pdbx_strand_id
1 'polypeptide(L)'
;MNRIVVPLALLLFLPLFGLAAPFLFPGLSTHPELIATGTLSHLWNYVLGGYIASTLVLIGGVGFGVFILGVGNAWIIASYDFPGKKVFEWALILPLAVPTYVMAYLFVDLLQFSGPIQSALRAILGLDTLWFFPDPRSLTGAIWS
;
A
#
# COMPACT_ATOMS: atom_id res chain seq x y z
N MET A 1 -24.81 9.23 28.52
CA MET A 1 -23.79 9.13 27.46
C MET A 1 -24.30 8.41 26.19
N ASN A 2 -25.13 7.37 26.31
CA ASN A 2 -25.54 6.53 25.17
C ASN A 2 -26.48 7.18 24.14
N ARG A 3 -27.16 8.29 24.47
CA ARG A 3 -28.15 8.93 23.57
C ARG A 3 -27.54 9.54 22.30
N ILE A 4 -26.26 9.92 22.33
CA ILE A 4 -25.53 10.51 21.19
C ILE A 4 -24.75 9.43 20.42
N VAL A 5 -24.33 8.36 21.10
CA VAL A 5 -23.52 7.29 20.51
C VAL A 5 -24.29 6.51 19.44
N VAL A 6 -25.57 6.18 19.69
CA VAL A 6 -26.39 5.44 18.72
C VAL A 6 -26.61 6.20 17.41
N PRO A 7 -27.06 7.47 17.40
CA PRO A 7 -27.24 8.21 16.14
C PRO A 7 -25.91 8.48 15.44
N LEU A 8 -24.82 8.73 16.18
CA LEU A 8 -23.49 8.89 15.61
C LEU A 8 -23.01 7.60 14.93
N ALA A 9 -23.19 6.45 15.58
CA ALA A 9 -22.86 5.15 15.00
C ALA A 9 -23.67 4.91 13.72
N LEU A 10 -24.99 5.12 13.74
CA LEU A 10 -25.83 4.97 12.54
C LEU A 10 -25.38 5.89 11.39
N LEU A 11 -24.98 7.12 11.70
CA LEU A 11 -24.46 8.06 10.71
C LEU A 11 -23.12 7.58 10.12
N LEU A 12 -22.22 7.03 10.95
CA LEU A 12 -20.94 6.47 10.50
C LEU A 12 -21.12 5.17 9.70
N PHE A 13 -22.16 4.40 9.96
CA PHE A 13 -22.50 3.18 9.22
C PHE A 13 -23.25 3.45 7.90
N LEU A 14 -23.73 4.67 7.69
CA LEU A 14 -24.52 5.04 6.52
C LEU A 14 -23.86 4.70 5.16
N PRO A 15 -22.54 4.90 4.95
CA PRO A 15 -21.87 4.49 3.71
C PRO A 15 -21.87 2.98 3.49
N LEU A 16 -21.70 2.19 4.56
CA LEU A 16 -21.74 0.73 4.50
C LEU A 16 -23.16 0.23 4.20
N PHE A 17 -24.17 0.88 4.80
CA PHE A 17 -25.56 0.61 4.46
C PHE A 17 -25.86 0.95 3.00
N GLY A 18 -25.32 2.06 2.47
CA GLY A 18 -25.43 2.42 1.06
C GLY A 18 -24.83 1.36 0.12
N LEU A 19 -23.69 0.76 0.49
CA LEU A 19 -23.09 -0.35 -0.25
C LEU A 19 -23.92 -1.65 -0.17
N ALA A 20 -24.55 -1.93 0.98
CA ALA A 20 -25.32 -3.15 1.22
C ALA A 20 -26.78 -3.06 0.73
N ALA A 21 -27.37 -1.86 0.66
CA ALA A 21 -28.77 -1.64 0.33
C ALA A 21 -29.17 -2.22 -1.04
N PRO A 22 -28.36 -2.13 -2.12
CA PRO A 22 -28.65 -2.78 -3.40
C PRO A 22 -28.80 -4.31 -3.32
N PHE A 23 -28.18 -4.95 -2.32
CA PHE A 23 -28.27 -6.40 -2.09
C PHE A 23 -29.49 -6.79 -1.27
N LEU A 24 -29.92 -5.94 -0.33
CA LEU A 24 -31.04 -6.20 0.58
C LEU A 24 -32.40 -5.79 0.01
N PHE A 25 -32.42 -4.77 -0.84
CA PHE A 25 -33.65 -4.19 -1.42
C PHE A 25 -33.58 -4.11 -2.95
N PRO A 26 -33.38 -5.23 -3.67
CA PRO A 26 -33.17 -5.22 -5.12
C PRO A 26 -34.37 -4.65 -5.92
N GLY A 27 -35.58 -4.66 -5.34
CA GLY A 27 -36.80 -4.11 -5.95
C GLY A 27 -37.01 -2.60 -5.78
N LEU A 28 -36.18 -1.91 -4.97
CA LEU A 28 -36.23 -0.44 -4.82
C LEU A 28 -35.40 0.29 -5.90
N SER A 29 -34.52 -0.43 -6.59
CA SER A 29 -33.60 0.14 -7.59
C SER A 29 -34.30 0.28 -8.94
N THR A 30 -34.69 1.52 -9.30
CA THR A 30 -35.30 1.82 -10.61
C THR A 30 -34.29 1.91 -11.75
N HIS A 31 -32.99 2.08 -11.44
CA HIS A 31 -31.92 2.11 -12.42
C HIS A 31 -31.19 0.75 -12.47
N PRO A 32 -30.96 0.18 -13.66
CA PRO A 32 -30.25 -1.10 -13.83
C PRO A 32 -28.86 -1.14 -13.19
N GLU A 33 -28.19 0.01 -13.12
CA GLU A 33 -26.84 0.17 -12.54
C GLU A 33 -26.82 0.11 -11.01
N LEU A 34 -27.97 0.39 -10.37
CA LEU A 34 -28.20 0.35 -8.92
C LEU A 34 -28.70 -1.04 -8.45
N ILE A 35 -28.80 -2.01 -9.36
CA ILE A 35 -29.04 -3.41 -9.02
C ILE A 35 -27.69 -4.02 -8.67
N ALA A 36 -27.55 -4.59 -7.46
CA ALA A 36 -26.29 -5.16 -6.97
C ALA A 36 -25.62 -6.10 -7.98
N THR A 37 -26.41 -6.92 -8.68
CA THR A 37 -25.94 -7.84 -9.73
C THR A 37 -25.29 -7.12 -10.91
N GLY A 38 -25.82 -5.97 -11.33
CA GLY A 38 -25.26 -5.15 -12.40
C GLY A 38 -23.92 -4.53 -11.99
N THR A 39 -23.85 -3.99 -10.77
CA THR A 39 -22.60 -3.43 -10.21
C THR A 39 -21.53 -4.52 -10.06
N LEU A 40 -21.86 -5.68 -9.52
CA LEU A 40 -20.93 -6.80 -9.38
C LEU A 40 -20.45 -7.31 -10.74
N SER A 41 -21.34 -7.44 -11.71
CA SER A 41 -20.98 -7.83 -13.08
C SER A 41 -20.01 -6.81 -13.71
N HIS A 42 -20.28 -5.51 -13.53
CA HIS A 42 -19.39 -4.46 -14.01
C HIS A 42 -18.01 -4.54 -13.35
N LEU A 43 -17.94 -4.64 -12.01
CA LEU A 43 -16.66 -4.78 -11.30
C LEU A 43 -15.89 -6.02 -11.75
N TRP A 44 -16.58 -7.16 -11.89
CA TRP A 44 -16.00 -8.41 -12.35
C TRP A 44 -15.37 -8.28 -13.74
N ASN A 45 -16.08 -7.63 -14.67
CA ASN A 45 -15.66 -7.53 -16.07
C ASN A 45 -14.57 -6.49 -16.31
N TYR A 46 -14.51 -5.39 -15.54
CA TYR A 46 -13.65 -4.26 -15.88
C TYR A 46 -12.47 -4.03 -14.92
N VAL A 47 -12.60 -4.38 -13.64
CA VAL A 47 -11.63 -3.91 -12.62
C VAL A 47 -11.07 -5.04 -11.77
N LEU A 48 -11.91 -6.00 -11.38
CA LEU A 48 -11.55 -7.01 -10.40
C LEU A 48 -10.39 -7.89 -10.85
N GLY A 49 -10.37 -8.31 -12.12
CA GLY A 49 -9.26 -9.08 -12.68
C GLY A 49 -7.92 -8.32 -12.57
N GLY A 50 -7.91 -7.02 -12.86
CA GLY A 50 -6.73 -6.17 -12.72
C GLY A 50 -6.26 -6.02 -11.28
N TYR A 51 -7.19 -5.89 -10.33
CA TYR A 51 -6.87 -5.84 -8.90
C TYR A 51 -6.31 -7.14 -8.36
N ILE A 52 -6.88 -8.28 -8.74
CA ILE A 52 -6.37 -9.60 -8.34
C ILE A 52 -4.95 -9.79 -8.88
N ALA A 53 -4.74 -9.52 -10.17
CA ALA A 53 -3.43 -9.63 -10.79
C ALA A 53 -2.39 -8.72 -10.10
N SER A 54 -2.74 -7.45 -9.90
CA SER A 54 -1.85 -6.49 -9.23
C SER A 54 -1.52 -6.93 -7.79
N THR A 55 -2.50 -7.44 -7.05
CA THR A 55 -2.31 -7.92 -5.68
C THR A 55 -1.38 -9.13 -5.64
N LEU A 56 -1.56 -10.10 -6.54
CA LEU A 56 -0.69 -11.27 -6.61
C LEU A 56 0.76 -10.88 -6.96
N VAL A 57 0.94 -9.94 -7.89
CA VAL A 57 2.27 -9.42 -8.24
C VAL A 57 2.90 -8.68 -7.05
N LEU A 58 2.15 -7.86 -6.32
CA LEU A 58 2.65 -7.18 -5.12
C LEU A 58 3.07 -8.19 -4.05
N ILE A 59 2.23 -9.18 -3.74
CA ILE A 59 2.55 -10.23 -2.75
C ILE A 59 3.84 -10.97 -3.15
N GLY A 60 3.93 -11.38 -4.41
CA GLY A 60 5.12 -12.07 -4.92
C GLY A 60 6.38 -11.21 -4.89
N GLY A 61 6.30 -9.98 -5.41
CA GLY A 61 7.42 -9.06 -5.49
C GLY A 61 7.94 -8.63 -4.12
N VAL A 62 7.05 -8.16 -3.25
CA VAL A 62 7.41 -7.77 -1.87
C VAL A 62 7.90 -8.97 -1.08
N GLY A 63 7.20 -10.12 -1.16
CA GLY A 63 7.60 -11.35 -0.48
C GLY A 63 9.00 -11.82 -0.87
N PHE A 64 9.31 -11.79 -2.17
CA PHE A 64 10.65 -12.12 -2.67
C PHE A 64 11.71 -11.13 -2.18
N GLY A 65 11.42 -9.82 -2.21
CA GLY A 65 12.31 -8.78 -1.70
C GLY A 65 12.60 -8.94 -0.20
N VAL A 66 11.57 -9.19 0.61
CA VAL A 66 11.70 -9.45 2.06
C VAL A 66 12.50 -10.73 2.34
N PHE A 67 12.31 -11.78 1.53
CA PHE A 67 13.09 -13.01 1.70
C PHE A 67 14.58 -12.75 1.44
N ILE A 68 14.94 -12.08 0.35
CA ILE A 68 16.35 -11.82 0.04
C ILE A 68 16.96 -10.80 0.99
N LEU A 69 16.34 -9.63 1.12
CA LEU A 69 16.90 -8.51 1.87
C LEU A 69 16.64 -8.62 3.37
N GLY A 70 15.42 -8.94 3.78
CA GLY A 70 15.07 -9.06 5.20
C GLY A 70 15.71 -10.31 5.83
N VAL A 71 15.36 -11.49 5.33
CA VAL A 71 15.85 -12.76 5.91
C VAL A 71 17.35 -12.92 5.66
N GLY A 72 17.86 -12.54 4.48
CA GLY A 72 19.29 -12.58 4.19
C GLY A 72 20.13 -11.72 5.15
N ASN A 73 19.74 -10.46 5.39
CA ASN A 73 20.45 -9.61 6.34
C ASN A 73 20.33 -10.13 7.78
N ALA A 74 19.14 -10.59 8.18
CA ALA A 74 18.95 -11.18 9.51
C ALA A 74 19.84 -12.41 9.72
N TRP A 75 19.97 -13.27 8.71
CA TRP A 75 20.83 -14.45 8.77
C TRP A 75 22.31 -14.08 8.89
N ILE A 76 22.78 -13.08 8.12
CA ILE A 76 24.17 -12.59 8.20
C ILE A 76 24.47 -12.07 9.62
N ILE A 77 23.59 -11.24 10.16
CA ILE A 77 23.77 -10.64 11.49
C ILE A 77 23.72 -11.70 12.59
N ALA A 78 22.84 -12.70 12.47
CA ALA A 78 22.74 -13.77 13.44
C ALA A 78 23.93 -14.76 13.38
N SER A 79 24.47 -15.02 12.20
CA SER A 79 25.46 -16.10 11.99
C SER A 79 26.91 -15.65 12.09
N TYR A 80 27.20 -14.36 11.86
CA TYR A 80 28.56 -13.84 11.84
C TYR A 80 28.79 -12.78 12.91
N ASP A 81 30.04 -12.66 13.36
CA ASP A 81 30.50 -11.57 14.22
C ASP A 81 31.42 -10.65 13.42
N PHE A 82 31.02 -9.38 13.30
CA PHE A 82 31.75 -8.36 12.54
C PHE A 82 31.70 -7.01 13.28
N PRO A 83 32.68 -6.12 13.05
CA PRO A 83 32.70 -4.81 13.71
C PRO A 83 31.44 -4.02 13.35
N GLY A 84 30.69 -3.58 14.36
CA GLY A 84 29.44 -2.82 14.18
C GLY A 84 28.15 -3.65 14.22
N LYS A 85 28.20 -4.97 14.41
CA LYS A 85 27.03 -5.87 14.52
C LYS A 85 25.89 -5.32 15.38
N LYS A 86 26.20 -4.82 16.58
CA LYS A 86 25.20 -4.25 17.52
C LYS A 86 24.38 -3.10 16.93
N VAL A 87 24.97 -2.30 16.04
CA VAL A 87 24.26 -1.20 15.37
C VAL A 87 23.24 -1.77 14.39
N PHE A 88 23.62 -2.78 13.61
CA PHE A 88 22.73 -3.42 12.65
C PHE A 88 21.62 -4.25 13.31
N GLU A 89 21.92 -4.94 14.42
CA GLU A 89 20.91 -5.63 15.24
C GLU A 89 19.79 -4.67 15.67
N TRP A 90 20.16 -3.48 16.13
CA TRP A 90 19.19 -2.46 16.52
C TRP A 90 18.49 -1.83 15.32
N ALA A 91 19.24 -1.50 14.26
CA ALA A 91 18.70 -0.86 13.07
C ALA A 91 17.67 -1.71 12.33
N LEU A 92 17.83 -3.05 12.30
CA LEU A 92 16.85 -3.95 11.69
C LEU A 92 15.48 -3.93 12.36
N ILE A 93 15.43 -3.57 13.65
CA ILE A 93 14.18 -3.51 14.42
C ILE A 93 13.47 -2.17 14.23
N LEU A 94 14.20 -1.09 13.91
CA LEU A 94 13.66 0.26 13.80
C LEU A 94 12.43 0.39 12.88
N PRO A 95 12.41 -0.18 11.66
CA PRO A 95 11.26 -0.01 10.77
C PRO A 95 9.96 -0.57 11.36
N LEU A 96 10.06 -1.58 12.23
CA LEU A 96 8.89 -2.18 12.89
C LEU A 96 8.29 -1.28 13.97
N ALA A 97 9.04 -0.31 14.48
CA ALA A 97 8.55 0.64 15.47
C ALA A 97 7.69 1.76 14.85
N VAL A 98 7.81 1.99 13.53
CA VAL A 98 7.08 3.06 12.85
C VAL A 98 5.74 2.54 12.33
N PRO A 99 4.63 3.27 12.52
CA PRO A 99 3.36 2.91 11.92
C PRO A 99 3.49 2.80 10.39
N THR A 100 2.93 1.72 9.82
CA THR A 100 3.07 1.40 8.40
C THR A 100 2.61 2.52 7.48
N TYR A 101 1.50 3.19 7.81
CA TYR A 101 1.00 4.31 7.01
C TYR A 101 1.97 5.50 6.99
N VAL A 102 2.65 5.77 8.11
CA VAL A 102 3.64 6.87 8.20
C VAL A 102 4.84 6.54 7.32
N MET A 103 5.34 5.32 7.39
CA MET A 103 6.45 4.87 6.53
C MET A 103 6.12 5.01 5.05
N ALA A 104 4.91 4.62 4.64
CA ALA A 104 4.49 4.72 3.24
C ALA A 104 4.51 6.18 2.74
N TYR A 105 3.96 7.12 3.52
CA TYR A 105 4.00 8.54 3.15
C TYR A 105 5.43 9.09 3.12
N LEU A 106 6.26 8.73 4.10
CA LEU A 106 7.65 9.14 4.12
C LEU A 106 8.42 8.63 2.89
N PHE A 107 8.26 7.36 2.52
CA PHE A 107 8.90 6.82 1.32
C PHE A 107 8.43 7.53 0.06
N VAL A 108 7.12 7.74 -0.09
CA VAL A 108 6.58 8.50 -1.21
C VAL A 108 7.16 9.91 -1.26
N ASP A 109 7.24 10.61 -0.13
CA ASP A 109 7.75 11.97 -0.07
C ASP A 109 9.25 12.08 -0.38
N LEU A 110 10.02 11.09 0.07
CA LEU A 110 11.47 11.01 -0.17
C LEU A 110 11.77 10.65 -1.63
N LEU A 111 11.01 9.72 -2.19
CA LEU A 111 11.29 9.04 -3.46
C LEU A 111 10.51 9.61 -4.65
N GLN A 112 9.50 10.48 -4.45
CA GLN A 112 8.80 11.12 -5.57
C GLN A 112 9.72 12.04 -6.39
N PHE A 113 9.24 12.46 -7.56
CA PHE A 113 10.04 13.27 -8.49
C PHE A 113 10.62 14.53 -7.84
N SER A 114 9.82 15.28 -7.08
CA SER A 114 10.27 16.47 -6.34
C SER A 114 10.92 16.15 -4.99
N GLY A 115 11.03 14.88 -4.63
CA GLY A 115 11.57 14.43 -3.36
C GLY A 115 13.07 14.72 -3.23
N PRO A 116 13.59 14.80 -1.99
CA PRO A 116 14.99 15.10 -1.73
C PRO A 116 15.96 14.09 -2.34
N ILE A 117 15.59 12.80 -2.39
CA ILE A 117 16.48 11.75 -2.92
C ILE A 117 16.64 11.91 -4.44
N GLN A 118 15.51 11.97 -5.16
CA GLN A 118 15.58 12.16 -6.61
C GLN A 118 16.22 13.50 -6.98
N SER A 119 15.90 14.57 -6.26
CA SER A 119 16.46 15.91 -6.52
C SER A 119 17.97 15.95 -6.30
N ALA A 120 18.47 15.33 -5.22
CA ALA A 120 19.90 15.24 -4.95
C ALA A 120 20.62 14.40 -6.01
N LEU A 121 20.07 13.23 -6.37
CA LEU A 121 20.64 12.38 -7.42
C LEU A 121 20.68 13.09 -8.78
N ARG A 122 19.63 13.80 -9.16
CA ARG A 122 19.61 14.63 -10.38
C ARG A 122 20.68 15.70 -10.37
N ALA A 123 20.86 16.40 -9.24
CA ALA A 123 21.89 17.43 -9.10
C ALA A 123 23.31 16.84 -9.20
N ILE A 124 23.56 15.68 -8.58
CA ILE A 124 24.87 15.01 -8.61
C ILE A 124 25.19 14.47 -10.01
N LEU A 125 24.20 13.86 -10.66
CA LEU A 125 24.37 13.25 -11.98
C LEU A 125 24.27 14.25 -13.14
N GLY A 126 23.84 15.49 -12.87
CA GLY A 126 23.59 16.49 -13.90
C GLY A 126 22.44 16.12 -14.85
N LEU A 127 21.45 15.37 -14.36
CA LEU A 127 20.33 14.86 -15.16
C LEU A 127 19.03 15.59 -14.79
N ASP A 128 18.23 15.94 -15.79
CA ASP A 128 16.90 16.55 -15.58
C ASP A 128 15.85 15.54 -15.10
N THR A 129 16.03 14.26 -15.45
CA THR A 129 15.11 13.17 -15.08
C THR A 129 15.88 11.87 -14.81
N LEU A 130 15.35 11.05 -13.89
CA LEU A 130 15.88 9.73 -13.58
C LEU A 130 14.93 8.67 -14.13
N TRP A 131 15.08 8.31 -15.40
CA TRP A 131 14.18 7.40 -16.12
C TRP A 131 14.12 5.99 -15.52
N PHE A 132 15.15 5.57 -14.78
CA PHE A 132 15.20 4.27 -14.11
C PHE A 132 14.50 4.28 -12.74
N PHE A 133 14.10 5.44 -12.23
CA PHE A 133 13.50 5.58 -10.91
C PHE A 133 11.97 5.47 -11.03
N PRO A 134 11.35 4.37 -10.61
CA PRO A 134 9.91 4.19 -10.75
C PRO A 134 9.14 5.18 -9.86
N ASP A 135 7.94 5.59 -10.28
CA ASP A 135 7.03 6.35 -9.41
C ASP A 135 6.69 5.47 -8.20
N PRO A 136 6.92 5.93 -6.94
CA PRO A 136 6.59 5.15 -5.74
C PRO A 136 5.11 4.79 -5.62
N ARG A 137 4.21 5.46 -6.36
CA ARG A 137 2.77 5.15 -6.42
C ARG A 137 2.40 4.16 -7.52
N SER A 138 3.36 3.77 -8.36
CA SER A 138 3.18 2.73 -9.38
C SER A 138 3.32 1.33 -8.79
N LEU A 139 2.85 0.30 -9.51
CA LEU A 139 2.96 -1.10 -9.08
C LEU A 139 4.42 -1.51 -8.84
N THR A 140 5.34 -1.16 -9.74
CA THR A 140 6.76 -1.48 -9.56
C THR A 140 7.39 -0.65 -8.45
N GLY A 141 7.01 0.63 -8.32
CA GLY A 141 7.47 1.47 -7.22
C GLY A 141 7.06 0.91 -5.86
N ALA A 142 5.80 0.49 -5.71
CA ALA A 142 5.27 -0.10 -4.49
C ALA A 142 5.93 -1.43 -4.07
N ILE A 143 6.57 -2.14 -5.00
CA ILE A 143 7.35 -3.36 -4.66
C ILE A 143 8.71 -3.00 -4.06
N TRP A 144 9.30 -1.87 -4.47
CA TRP A 144 10.67 -1.49 -4.15
C TRP A 144 10.80 -0.41 -3.06
N SER A 145 9.77 0.41 -2.86
CA SER A 145 9.71 1.46 -1.83
C SER A 145 9.28 0.93 -0.48
#